data_AF-A0AAC9S2H0-F1
#
_entry.id   AF-A0AAC9S2H0-F1
#
_cell.length_a   1.000
_cell.length_b   1.000
_cell.length_c   1.000
_cell.angle_alpha   90.00
_cell.angle_beta   90.00
_cell.angle_gamma   90.00
#
_symmetry.space_group_name_H-M   'P 1'
#
loop_
_entity.id
_entity.type
_entity.pdbx_description
1 polymer ?
#
loop_
_entity_poly.entity_id
_entity_poly.type
_entity_poly.pdbx_seq_one_letter_code
_entity_poly.pdbx_strand_id
1 'polypeptide(L)' 'MNKLMTMTRQFRDDENGAAMVEYSILIGIIAVASIMTVLAIGGWVNGRFTGLCAALEAATVGTCNATTGIGT' A
#
# COMPACT_ATOMS: atom_id res chain seq x y z
N MET A 1 -10.33 -43.89 32.12
CA MET A 1 -9.18 -42.99 32.34
C MET A 1 -8.85 -42.10 31.12
N ASN A 2 -9.84 -41.65 30.30
CA ASN A 2 -9.54 -40.86 29.09
C ASN A 2 -10.31 -39.52 28.98
N LYS A 3 -11.09 -39.10 29.99
CA LYS A 3 -11.93 -37.89 29.90
C LYS A 3 -11.23 -36.58 30.29
N LEU A 4 -10.09 -36.66 30.99
CA LEU A 4 -9.29 -35.48 31.35
C LEU A 4 -8.37 -35.02 30.21
N MET A 5 -8.07 -35.90 29.24
CA MET A 5 -7.10 -35.63 28.17
C MET A 5 -7.72 -34.94 26.94
N THR A 6 -9.06 -34.81 26.90
CA THR A 6 -9.80 -34.19 25.79
C THR A 6 -10.30 -32.77 26.10
N MET A 7 -10.43 -32.41 27.37
CA MET A 7 -10.87 -31.06 27.80
C MET A 7 -9.74 -30.02 27.69
N THR A 8 -8.48 -30.43 27.85
CA THR A 8 -7.31 -29.52 27.77
C THR A 8 -6.89 -29.16 26.35
N ARG A 9 -7.48 -29.80 25.32
CA ARG A 9 -7.22 -29.48 23.91
C ARG A 9 -8.07 -28.31 23.40
N GLN A 10 -9.29 -28.14 23.91
CA GLN A 10 -10.21 -27.11 23.43
C GLN A 10 -9.78 -25.69 23.86
N PHE A 11 -9.16 -25.52 25.03
CA PHE A 11 -8.59 -24.23 25.44
C PHE A 11 -7.26 -23.85 24.77
N ARG A 12 -6.62 -24.79 24.07
CA ARG A 12 -5.42 -24.48 23.28
C ARG A 12 -5.77 -24.01 21.88
N ASP A 13 -6.90 -24.46 21.34
CA ASP A 13 -7.30 -24.18 19.96
C ASP A 13 -8.23 -22.96 19.84
N ASP A 14 -8.92 -22.52 20.91
CA ASP A 14 -9.86 -21.37 20.85
C ASP A 14 -9.25 -19.97 21.13
N GLU A 15 -8.11 -19.85 21.82
CA GLU A 15 -7.49 -18.54 22.13
C GLU A 15 -6.46 -18.10 21.06
N ASN A 16 -5.83 -19.06 20.38
CA ASN A 16 -4.83 -18.76 19.35
C ASN A 16 -5.44 -18.27 18.02
N GLY A 17 -6.73 -18.55 17.77
CA GLY A 17 -7.43 -18.16 16.54
C GLY A 17 -7.98 -16.73 16.56
N ALA A 18 -8.62 -16.31 17.67
CA ALA A 18 -9.22 -14.99 17.78
C ALA A 18 -8.17 -13.87 17.88
N ALA A 19 -7.08 -14.10 18.63
CA ALA A 19 -5.99 -13.14 18.78
C ALA A 19 -5.22 -12.89 17.47
N MET A 20 -5.14 -13.89 16.57
CA MET A 20 -4.48 -13.71 15.27
C MET A 20 -5.25 -12.77 14.32
N VAL A 21 -6.57 -12.67 14.49
CA VAL A 21 -7.41 -11.80 13.64
C VAL A 21 -7.22 -10.33 14.00
N GLU A 22 -7.04 -9.99 15.27
CA GLU A 22 -6.90 -8.60 15.73
C GLU A 22 -5.61 -7.93 15.22
N TYR A 23 -4.48 -8.64 15.25
CA TYR A 23 -3.21 -8.10 14.76
C TYR A 23 -3.15 -8.06 13.22
N SER A 24 -3.76 -9.03 12.55
CA SER A 24 -3.76 -9.08 11.08
C SER A 24 -4.66 -8.00 10.46
N ILE A 25 -5.79 -7.67 11.08
CA ILE A 25 -6.63 -6.56 10.60
C ILE A 25 -5.97 -5.20 10.80
N LEU A 26 -5.23 -5.01 11.90
CA LEU A 26 -4.45 -3.81 12.14
C LEU A 26 -3.34 -3.65 11.07
N ILE A 27 -2.61 -4.73 10.77
CA ILE A 27 -1.62 -4.74 9.70
C ILE A 27 -2.27 -4.48 8.33
N GLY A 28 -3.46 -5.03 8.08
CA GLY A 28 -4.22 -4.80 6.85
C GLY A 28 -4.56 -3.32 6.63
N ILE A 29 -4.99 -2.61 7.67
CA ILE A 29 -5.28 -1.17 7.58
C ILE A 29 -4.00 -0.35 7.34
N ILE A 30 -2.90 -0.68 8.03
CA ILE A 30 -1.61 -0.01 7.82
C ILE A 30 -1.10 -0.22 6.40
N ALA A 31 -1.28 -1.43 5.85
CA ALA A 31 -0.91 -1.74 4.47
C ALA A 31 -1.72 -0.90 3.46
N VAL A 32 -3.03 -0.77 3.65
CA VAL A 32 -3.85 0.09 2.78
C VAL A 32 -3.44 1.56 2.91
N ALA A 33 -3.20 2.04 4.13
CA ALA A 33 -2.77 3.43 4.37
C ALA A 33 -1.42 3.75 3.71
N SER A 34 -0.46 2.82 3.77
CA SER A 34 0.85 2.98 3.11
C SER A 34 0.71 3.01 1.59
N ILE A 35 -0.10 2.12 1.00
CA ILE A 35 -0.39 2.13 -0.44
C ILE A 35 -1.02 3.45 -0.87
N MET A 36 -2.02 3.94 -0.13
CA MET A 36 -2.66 5.23 -0.42
C MET A 36 -1.66 6.39 -0.41
N THR A 37 -0.69 6.35 0.51
CA THR A 37 0.38 7.36 0.58
C THR A 37 1.27 7.30 -0.67
N VAL A 38 1.65 6.10 -1.11
CA VAL A 38 2.44 5.91 -2.35
C VAL A 38 1.69 6.43 -3.57
N LEU A 39 0.39 6.16 -3.68
CA LEU A 39 -0.45 6.68 -4.78
C LEU A 39 -0.53 8.21 -4.78
N ALA A 40 -0.69 8.83 -3.60
CA ALA A 40 -0.73 10.28 -3.46
C ALA A 40 0.59 10.94 -3.90
N ILE A 41 1.72 10.37 -3.47
CA ILE A 41 3.05 10.83 -3.91
C ILE A 41 3.19 10.64 -5.43
N GLY A 42 2.78 9.49 -5.97
CA GLY A 42 2.78 9.23 -7.41
C GLY A 42 2.00 10.28 -8.20
N GLY A 43 0.80 10.65 -7.73
CA GLY A 43 0.00 11.72 -8.34
C GLY A 43 0.70 13.08 -8.27
N TRP A 44 1.26 13.44 -7.12
CA TRP A 44 2.00 14.70 -6.95
C TRP A 44 3.22 14.78 -7.89
N VAL A 45 4.03 13.71 -7.95
CA VAL A 45 5.22 13.62 -8.82
C VAL A 45 4.83 13.76 -10.30
N ASN A 46 3.80 13.04 -10.75
CA ASN A 46 3.29 13.15 -12.12
C ASN A 46 2.86 14.59 -12.45
N GLY A 47 2.22 15.28 -11.50
CA GLY A 47 1.86 16.69 -11.66
C GLY A 47 3.09 17.60 -11.83
N ARG A 48 4.17 17.35 -11.09
CA ARG A 48 5.45 18.09 -11.25
C ARG A 48 6.05 17.87 -12.64
N PHE A 49 6.12 16.62 -13.10
CA PHE A 49 6.65 16.30 -14.42
C PHE A 49 5.81 16.90 -15.55
N THR A 50 4.48 16.83 -15.45
CA THR A 50 3.57 17.44 -16.43
C THR A 50 3.78 18.96 -16.51
N GLY A 51 3.93 19.63 -15.36
CA GLY A 51 4.21 21.07 -15.33
C GLY A 51 5.57 21.43 -15.94
N LEU A 52 6.61 20.64 -15.66
CA LEU A 52 7.92 20.80 -16.28
C LEU A 52 7.84 20.62 -17.80
N CYS A 53 7.14 19.59 -18.24
CA CYS A 53 6.90 19.27 -19.65
C CYS A 53 6.27 20.46 -20.38
N ALA A 54 5.21 21.03 -19.82
CA ALA A 54 4.54 22.20 -20.36
C ALA A 54 5.48 23.43 -20.45
N ALA A 55 6.34 23.62 -19.45
CA ALA A 55 7.31 24.72 -19.45
C ALA A 55 8.40 24.56 -20.52
N LEU A 56 8.91 23.34 -20.72
CA LEU A 56 9.91 23.02 -21.74
C LEU A 56 9.38 23.27 -23.15
N GLU A 57 8.18 22.76 -23.44
CA GLU A 57 7.48 22.95 -24.72
C GLU A 57 7.20 24.44 -24.98
N ALA A 58 6.68 25.16 -23.96
CA ALA A 58 6.39 26.58 -24.08
C ALA A 58 7.65 27.43 -24.33
N ALA A 59 8.79 27.02 -23.76
CA ALA A 59 10.07 27.69 -23.96
C ALA A 59 10.77 27.25 -25.26
N THR A 60 10.25 26.26 -26.00
CA THR A 60 10.85 25.71 -27.23
C THR A 60 12.29 25.21 -27.05
N VAL A 61 12.67 24.81 -25.84
CA VAL A 61 14.04 24.36 -25.49
C VAL A 61 14.21 22.84 -25.52
N GLY A 62 13.12 22.11 -25.76
CA GLY A 62 13.12 20.65 -25.82
C GLY A 62 11.69 20.13 -25.84
N THR A 63 11.55 18.87 -26.24
CA THR A 63 10.24 18.23 -26.27
C THR A 63 10.11 17.20 -25.15
N CYS A 64 8.92 17.09 -24.59
CA CYS A 64 8.60 16.16 -23.52
C CYS A 64 7.20 15.57 -23.72
N ASN A 65 7.09 14.26 -23.59
CA ASN A 65 5.79 13.58 -23.56
C ASN A 65 5.33 13.43 -22.10
N ALA A 66 4.33 14.21 -21.68
CA ALA A 66 3.82 14.20 -20.32
C ALA A 66 3.15 12.87 -19.90
N THR A 67 2.76 12.02 -20.88
CA THR A 67 2.13 10.72 -20.61
C THR A 67 3.17 9.63 -20.36
N THR A 68 4.30 9.67 -21.06
CA THR A 68 5.36 8.66 -20.95
C THR A 68 6.59 9.12 -20.16
N GLY A 69 6.71 10.41 -19.88
CA GLY A 69 7.85 11.01 -19.16
C GLY A 69 9.15 11.03 -19.97
N ILE A 70 9.08 10.78 -21.29
CA ILE A 70 10.25 10.72 -22.16
C ILE A 70 10.38 12.06 -22.90
N GLY A 71 11.56 12.67 -22.84
CA GLY A 71 11.92 13.81 -23.66
C GLY A 71 12.80 13.43 -24.85
N THR A 72 12.74 14.22 -25.91
CA THR A 72 13.68 14.18 -27.05
C THR A 72 14.33 15.53 -27.28
#